data_AF-A0A8C6UZY9-F1
#
_entry.id   AF-A0A8C6UZY9-F1
#
_cell.length_a   1.000
_cell.length_b   1.000
_cell.length_c   1.000
_cell.angle_alpha   90.00
_cell.angle_beta   90.00
_cell.angle_gamma   90.00
#
_symmetry.space_group_name_H-M   'P 1'
#
loop_
_entity.id
_entity.type
_entity.pdbx_description
1 polymer ?
#
loop_
_entity_poly.entity_id
_entity_poly.type
_entity_poly.pdbx_seq_one_letter_code
_entity_poly.pdbx_strand_id
1 'polypeptide(L)'
;MPLTRSLSMSSLSGVLPQWEDDELPVNDLLLFEASWEVTNKVGGICTVIQTKAKITVDEWGDNYYMMGPYFEHNFQTQVEECEPPQPAVGKALEALRNNGCQVHCGRWLIEGSPYVILFDIASAAWNLDRWKGDLWHSCHIGLPYHDREANDALIMGALIAWFFKELTDELGDRLNVVGHFHEWQAGPGLILCHFYNNLHTFDIDKEAGDRQIYHRYCLERAAVHCAHVFTTVSQITAVEARHVLHRQADVVTPNGLNVKKFSAIHEFQNLHSICKSRIQEFVRGHFYGHLDFNLDKTLFFFIAGRYEFSNKGADIFLESLARLNYLLRDVTVVVFFIMPAKTNNFNVESLKGQAVRKQLWDTAHSVKEKFGKRLYDSLLKGQIPDMNAILDRDDFTIMKRAIFATQTQPAPITTHNMLDDATDPILTNVRRVGLFNDRCDRVKIIFHPEFLSSTSPLLPMDYDDFVRGCNLGVFPSYYEPWCTVMGIPSVTTNLSGFGCFIEEHVSDPSAYGEDLHRGPAFRSADDSCNQLTQFMFSFCQQSHRQRIIQRNRTERLSELLDWRYLGRVSVSLDLRQQLGKHTRVSKVRLNRAYCLQFGFTQV
;
A
#
# COMPACT_ATOMS: atom_id res chain seq x y z
N MET A 1 -5.03 28.07 33.09
CA MET A 1 -4.99 27.92 31.61
C MET A 1 -6.34 27.38 31.18
N PRO A 2 -7.09 28.06 30.31
CA PRO A 2 -8.43 27.60 29.94
C PRO A 2 -8.29 26.37 29.04
N LEU A 3 -9.11 25.35 29.32
CA LEU A 3 -9.26 24.12 28.56
C LEU A 3 -9.55 24.46 27.10
N THR A 4 -8.63 24.10 26.19
CA THR A 4 -8.85 24.12 24.75
C THR A 4 -10.08 23.28 24.43
N ARG A 5 -11.10 23.93 23.85
CA ARG A 5 -12.37 23.32 23.42
C ARG A 5 -12.11 22.03 22.62
N SER A 6 -12.82 20.97 22.96
CA SER A 6 -12.92 19.78 22.11
C SER A 6 -13.55 20.18 20.78
N LEU A 7 -12.80 20.09 19.69
CA LEU A 7 -13.33 20.24 18.33
C LEU A 7 -14.39 19.15 18.09
N SER A 8 -15.65 19.56 17.86
CA SER A 8 -16.78 18.69 17.48
C SER A 8 -16.75 18.43 15.97
N MET A 9 -17.41 17.37 15.50
CA MET A 9 -17.48 16.98 14.07
C MET A 9 -17.90 18.11 13.11
N SER A 10 -18.62 19.12 13.60
CA SER A 10 -19.01 20.34 12.87
C SER A 10 -17.89 21.38 12.67
N SER A 11 -16.69 21.15 13.19
CA SER A 11 -15.53 22.03 12.97
C SER A 11 -14.64 21.60 11.80
N LEU A 12 -14.83 20.39 11.28
CA LEU A 12 -14.22 19.93 10.03
C LEU A 12 -15.02 20.34 8.78
N SER A 13 -16.31 20.64 8.94
CA SER A 13 -17.18 21.11 7.85
C SER A 13 -16.86 22.53 7.35
N GLY A 14 -15.92 23.23 7.98
CA GLY A 14 -15.45 24.56 7.56
C GLY A 14 -14.03 24.57 6.98
N VAL A 15 -13.33 23.43 6.94
CA VAL A 15 -11.95 23.30 6.42
C VAL A 15 -11.94 22.90 4.95
N LEU A 16 -13.06 22.40 4.44
CA LEU A 16 -13.17 21.77 3.13
C LEU A 16 -14.08 22.62 2.24
N PRO A 17 -13.75 22.84 0.96
CA PRO A 17 -14.68 23.52 0.06
C PRO A 17 -15.96 22.67 -0.03
N GLN A 18 -17.13 23.30 0.05
CA GLN A 18 -18.39 22.65 -0.32
C GLN A 18 -18.35 22.46 -1.84
N TRP A 19 -18.18 21.24 -2.31
CA TRP A 19 -18.18 20.95 -3.74
C TRP A 19 -19.65 20.82 -4.13
N GLU A 20 -20.15 21.74 -4.98
CA GLU A 20 -21.56 21.80 -5.36
C GLU A 20 -22.06 20.47 -5.94
N ASP A 21 -23.26 20.08 -5.49
CA ASP A 21 -23.98 18.82 -5.77
C ASP A 21 -24.61 18.81 -7.19
N ASP A 22 -23.84 19.11 -8.23
CA ASP A 22 -24.32 18.87 -9.59
C ASP A 22 -24.08 17.39 -9.94
N GLU A 23 -25.18 16.62 -10.00
CA GLU A 23 -25.20 15.20 -10.37
C GLU A 23 -24.66 15.00 -11.80
N LEU A 24 -23.69 14.11 -11.96
CA LEU A 24 -23.22 13.69 -13.29
C LEU A 24 -24.33 12.86 -13.97
N PRO A 25 -24.56 13.02 -15.29
CA PRO A 25 -25.54 12.22 -16.02
C PRO A 25 -24.98 10.82 -16.31
N VAL A 26 -24.69 10.04 -15.26
CA VAL A 26 -24.06 8.71 -15.32
C VAL A 26 -24.83 7.75 -16.24
N ASN A 27 -26.15 7.91 -16.33
CA ASN A 27 -27.00 7.09 -17.21
C ASN A 27 -26.64 7.22 -18.70
N ASP A 28 -26.04 8.35 -19.11
CA ASP A 28 -25.68 8.64 -20.49
C ASP A 28 -24.18 8.39 -20.77
N LEU A 29 -23.45 7.81 -19.80
CA LEU A 29 -22.01 7.62 -19.84
C LEU A 29 -21.63 6.16 -19.59
N LEU A 30 -20.58 5.69 -20.25
CA LEU A 30 -19.89 4.44 -19.92
C LEU A 30 -18.46 4.75 -19.46
N LEU A 31 -18.05 4.18 -18.33
CA LEU A 31 -16.71 4.33 -17.78
C LEU A 31 -15.92 3.02 -17.92
N PHE A 32 -14.77 3.12 -18.57
CA PHE A 32 -13.81 2.04 -18.76
C PHE A 32 -12.50 2.41 -18.08
N GLU A 33 -12.14 1.70 -17.02
CA GLU A 33 -10.89 1.91 -16.29
C GLU A 33 -9.85 0.84 -16.66
N ALA A 34 -8.81 1.22 -17.39
CA ALA A 34 -7.80 0.34 -17.94
C ALA A 34 -6.51 0.36 -17.09
N SER A 35 -6.03 -0.80 -16.66
CA SER A 35 -4.75 -0.96 -15.98
C SER A 35 -4.15 -2.35 -16.23
N TRP A 36 -2.82 -2.42 -16.26
CA TRP A 36 -2.10 -3.70 -16.27
C TRP A 36 -2.38 -4.56 -15.02
N GLU A 37 -2.78 -3.92 -13.91
CA GLU A 37 -2.97 -4.56 -12.62
C GLU A 37 -4.43 -5.03 -12.35
N VAL A 38 -5.35 -4.89 -13.31
CA VAL A 38 -6.72 -5.44 -13.21
C VAL A 38 -6.63 -6.97 -13.13
N THR A 39 -7.12 -7.56 -12.05
CA THR A 39 -7.00 -9.01 -11.73
C THR A 39 -5.56 -9.54 -11.63
N ASN A 40 -4.54 -8.66 -11.62
CA ASN A 40 -3.14 -9.05 -11.65
C ASN A 40 -2.31 -8.19 -10.69
N LYS A 41 -2.07 -8.70 -9.47
CA LYS A 41 -1.34 -7.94 -8.45
C LYS A 41 0.17 -7.94 -8.74
N VAL A 42 0.65 -6.85 -9.33
CA VAL A 42 2.08 -6.61 -9.59
C VAL A 42 2.65 -5.59 -8.60
N GLY A 43 1.88 -4.55 -8.28
CA GLY A 43 2.30 -3.40 -7.49
C GLY A 43 1.18 -2.80 -6.65
N GLY A 44 1.28 -1.48 -6.44
CA GLY A 44 0.33 -0.74 -5.60
C GLY A 44 -0.97 -0.39 -6.32
N ILE A 45 -0.99 -0.37 -7.65
CA ILE A 45 -2.15 0.08 -8.43
C ILE A 45 -3.28 -0.92 -8.28
N CYS A 46 -2.99 -2.22 -8.21
CA CYS A 46 -3.99 -3.24 -7.91
C CYS A 46 -4.76 -2.88 -6.62
N THR A 47 -4.07 -2.43 -5.57
CA THR A 47 -4.72 -2.04 -4.30
C THR A 47 -5.57 -0.76 -4.47
N VAL A 48 -5.09 0.23 -5.23
CA VAL A 48 -5.83 1.46 -5.52
C VAL A 48 -7.15 1.13 -6.23
N ILE A 49 -7.07 0.42 -7.35
CA ILE A 49 -8.25 0.12 -8.17
C ILE A 49 -9.19 -0.87 -7.47
N GLN A 50 -8.68 -1.84 -6.69
CA GLN A 50 -9.49 -2.76 -5.89
C GLN A 50 -10.28 -2.04 -4.80
N THR A 51 -9.63 -1.14 -4.05
CA THR A 51 -10.30 -0.42 -2.95
C THR A 51 -11.26 0.65 -3.49
N LYS A 52 -10.92 1.31 -4.61
CA LYS A 52 -11.78 2.29 -5.29
C LYS A 52 -13.00 1.65 -5.98
N ALA A 53 -12.93 0.36 -6.32
CA ALA A 53 -13.99 -0.32 -7.08
C ALA A 53 -15.37 -0.16 -6.45
N LYS A 54 -15.51 -0.37 -5.13
CA LYS A 54 -16.80 -0.26 -4.44
C LYS A 54 -17.46 1.11 -4.64
N ILE A 55 -16.75 2.21 -4.33
CA ILE A 55 -17.35 3.53 -4.43
C ILE A 55 -17.69 3.88 -5.90
N THR A 56 -16.88 3.39 -6.83
CA THR A 56 -17.09 3.62 -8.27
C THR A 56 -18.32 2.85 -8.74
N VAL A 57 -18.52 1.60 -8.33
CA VAL A 57 -19.72 0.81 -8.64
C VAL A 57 -20.96 1.41 -7.96
N ASP A 58 -20.85 1.88 -6.71
CA ASP A 58 -21.98 2.53 -6.01
C ASP A 58 -22.45 3.81 -6.77
N GLU A 59 -21.55 4.51 -7.49
CA GLU A 59 -21.86 5.70 -8.31
C GLU A 59 -22.26 5.37 -9.75
N TRP A 60 -21.56 4.43 -10.41
CA TRP A 60 -21.70 4.13 -11.85
C TRP A 60 -22.55 2.91 -12.18
N GLY A 61 -22.80 2.03 -11.22
CA GLY A 61 -23.57 0.80 -11.40
C GLY A 61 -23.04 -0.07 -12.54
N ASP A 62 -23.94 -0.47 -13.45
CA ASP A 62 -23.65 -1.35 -14.58
C ASP A 62 -22.94 -0.65 -15.75
N ASN A 63 -22.71 0.67 -15.66
CA ASN A 63 -22.00 1.44 -16.67
C ASN A 63 -20.47 1.47 -16.46
N TYR A 64 -19.96 0.77 -15.43
CA TYR A 64 -18.55 0.74 -15.08
C TYR A 64 -17.90 -0.61 -15.39
N TYR A 65 -16.80 -0.54 -16.16
CA TYR A 65 -16.01 -1.68 -16.58
C TYR A 65 -14.53 -1.43 -16.29
N MET A 66 -13.82 -2.47 -15.88
CA MET A 66 -12.35 -2.45 -15.76
C MET A 66 -11.73 -3.28 -16.88
N MET A 67 -10.59 -2.84 -17.41
CA MET A 67 -9.94 -3.47 -18.56
C MET A 67 -8.49 -3.82 -18.25
N GLY A 68 -8.05 -5.04 -18.61
CA GLY A 68 -6.67 -5.46 -18.38
C GLY A 68 -6.28 -6.76 -19.10
N PRO A 69 -5.06 -7.26 -18.85
CA PRO A 69 -4.58 -8.50 -19.46
C PRO A 69 -5.23 -9.73 -18.82
N TYR A 70 -5.47 -10.76 -19.63
CA TYR A 70 -5.98 -12.05 -19.18
C TYR A 70 -4.84 -12.95 -18.68
N PHE A 71 -5.01 -13.52 -17.49
CA PHE A 71 -4.19 -14.60 -16.96
C PHE A 71 -5.08 -15.74 -16.47
N GLU A 72 -4.92 -16.93 -17.03
CA GLU A 72 -5.81 -18.08 -16.78
C GLU A 72 -6.00 -18.39 -15.29
N HIS A 73 -4.90 -18.48 -14.54
CA HIS A 73 -4.95 -18.76 -13.10
C HIS A 73 -5.71 -17.69 -12.31
N ASN A 74 -5.50 -16.41 -12.63
CA ASN A 74 -6.14 -15.30 -11.92
C ASN A 74 -7.63 -15.23 -12.27
N PHE A 75 -7.99 -15.48 -13.52
CA PHE A 75 -9.39 -15.52 -13.95
C PHE A 75 -10.15 -16.61 -13.19
N GLN A 76 -9.62 -17.84 -13.16
CA GLN A 76 -10.27 -18.97 -12.48
C GLN A 76 -10.44 -18.77 -10.97
N THR A 77 -9.54 -18.00 -10.33
CA THR A 77 -9.53 -17.82 -8.87
C THR A 77 -10.23 -16.56 -8.41
N GLN A 78 -10.30 -15.52 -9.25
CA GLN A 78 -10.74 -14.18 -8.87
C GLN A 78 -11.91 -13.65 -9.70
N VAL A 79 -12.35 -14.31 -10.77
CA VAL A 79 -13.38 -13.78 -11.67
C VAL A 79 -14.52 -14.78 -11.83
N GLU A 80 -15.75 -14.29 -11.70
CA GLU A 80 -16.95 -15.01 -12.10
C GLU A 80 -17.31 -14.63 -13.53
N GLU A 81 -17.22 -15.58 -14.46
CA GLU A 81 -17.51 -15.34 -15.89
C GLU A 81 -18.98 -14.96 -16.10
N CYS A 82 -19.22 -13.87 -16.84
CA CYS A 82 -20.56 -13.42 -17.15
C CYS A 82 -20.60 -12.56 -18.42
N GLU A 83 -21.77 -12.51 -19.06
CA GLU A 83 -22.00 -11.60 -20.19
C GLU A 83 -22.14 -10.14 -19.71
N PRO A 84 -21.70 -9.15 -20.50
CA PRO A 84 -21.83 -7.75 -20.15
C PRO A 84 -23.30 -7.31 -20.22
N PRO A 85 -23.76 -6.43 -19.30
CA PRO A 85 -25.15 -5.99 -19.28
C PRO A 85 -25.52 -5.12 -20.49
N GLN A 86 -24.58 -4.35 -21.02
CA GLN A 86 -24.78 -3.49 -22.19
C GLN A 86 -24.58 -4.29 -23.50
N PRO A 87 -25.60 -4.40 -24.37
CA PRO A 87 -25.51 -5.20 -25.60
C PRO A 87 -24.43 -4.72 -26.57
N ALA A 88 -24.17 -3.40 -26.62
CA ALA A 88 -23.10 -2.83 -27.46
C ALA A 88 -21.72 -3.31 -27.03
N VAL A 89 -21.50 -3.50 -25.72
CA VAL A 89 -20.26 -4.08 -25.18
C VAL A 89 -20.15 -5.54 -25.62
N GLY A 90 -21.21 -6.33 -25.48
CA GLY A 90 -21.22 -7.74 -25.92
C GLY A 90 -20.85 -7.91 -27.40
N LYS A 91 -21.45 -7.10 -28.28
CA LYS A 91 -21.12 -7.11 -29.71
C LYS A 91 -19.68 -6.71 -30.03
N ALA A 92 -19.15 -5.71 -29.34
CA ALA A 92 -17.75 -5.30 -29.50
C ALA A 92 -16.78 -6.43 -29.11
N LEU A 93 -17.11 -7.20 -28.05
CA LEU A 93 -16.35 -8.40 -27.66
C LEU A 93 -16.45 -9.50 -28.72
N GLU A 94 -17.65 -9.76 -29.25
CA GLU A 94 -17.85 -10.74 -30.33
C GLU A 94 -17.08 -10.36 -31.60
N ALA A 95 -17.04 -9.07 -31.96
CA ALA A 95 -16.27 -8.59 -33.11
C ALA A 95 -14.78 -8.92 -32.97
N LEU A 96 -14.19 -8.73 -31.79
CA LEU A 96 -12.81 -9.13 -31.50
C LEU A 96 -12.61 -10.65 -31.60
N ARG A 97 -13.53 -11.43 -31.02
CA ARG A 97 -13.51 -12.91 -31.07
C ARG A 97 -13.57 -13.44 -32.50
N ASN A 98 -14.43 -12.86 -33.33
CA ASN A 98 -14.59 -13.21 -34.74
C ASN A 98 -13.33 -12.92 -35.57
N ASN A 99 -12.47 -12.00 -35.11
CA ASN A 99 -11.18 -11.70 -35.72
C ASN A 99 -10.01 -12.46 -35.07
N GLY A 100 -10.28 -13.52 -34.31
CA GLY A 100 -9.28 -14.44 -33.77
C GLY A 100 -8.60 -13.99 -32.47
N CYS A 101 -9.08 -12.90 -31.84
CA CYS A 101 -8.61 -12.48 -30.52
C CYS A 101 -9.43 -13.17 -29.42
N GLN A 102 -8.80 -13.57 -28.32
CA GLN A 102 -9.51 -14.08 -27.14
C GLN A 102 -9.72 -12.96 -26.13
N VAL A 103 -10.98 -12.74 -25.74
CA VAL A 103 -11.38 -11.74 -24.76
C VAL A 103 -12.48 -12.30 -23.87
N HIS A 104 -12.31 -12.11 -22.57
CA HIS A 104 -13.19 -12.65 -21.52
C HIS A 104 -13.88 -11.52 -20.77
N CYS A 105 -15.12 -11.75 -20.36
CA CYS A 105 -15.91 -10.83 -19.55
C CYS A 105 -16.36 -11.52 -18.26
N GLY A 106 -16.39 -10.78 -17.16
CA GLY A 106 -16.82 -11.33 -15.89
C GLY A 106 -16.98 -10.27 -14.80
N ARG A 107 -17.20 -10.73 -13.57
CA ARG A 107 -17.24 -9.94 -12.35
C ARG A 107 -16.01 -10.23 -11.51
N TRP A 108 -15.24 -9.21 -11.12
CA TRP A 108 -14.11 -9.39 -10.22
C TRP A 108 -14.60 -9.64 -8.80
N LEU A 109 -14.20 -10.74 -8.19
CA LEU A 109 -14.59 -11.19 -6.84
C LEU A 109 -13.92 -10.36 -5.72
N ILE A 110 -14.16 -9.06 -5.74
CA ILE A 110 -13.75 -8.07 -4.74
C ILE A 110 -14.96 -7.28 -4.24
N GLU A 111 -14.76 -6.42 -3.26
CA GLU A 111 -15.81 -5.54 -2.75
C GLU A 111 -16.34 -4.61 -3.86
N GLY A 112 -17.67 -4.63 -4.08
CA GLY A 112 -18.32 -3.91 -5.17
C GLY A 112 -18.57 -4.75 -6.43
N SER A 113 -17.85 -5.87 -6.61
CA SER A 113 -18.01 -6.77 -7.76
C SER A 113 -18.06 -6.05 -9.13
N PRO A 114 -17.03 -5.27 -9.53
CA PRO A 114 -17.06 -4.55 -10.80
C PRO A 114 -17.00 -5.50 -12.00
N TYR A 115 -17.55 -5.09 -13.15
CA TYR A 115 -17.35 -5.81 -14.41
C TYR A 115 -15.91 -5.67 -14.90
N VAL A 116 -15.34 -6.76 -15.42
CA VAL A 116 -14.00 -6.81 -16.01
C VAL A 116 -14.05 -7.31 -17.44
N ILE A 117 -13.22 -6.73 -18.31
CA ILE A 117 -12.93 -7.17 -19.67
C ILE A 117 -11.44 -7.49 -19.74
N LEU A 118 -11.10 -8.77 -19.96
CA LEU A 118 -9.72 -9.24 -19.94
C LEU A 118 -9.29 -9.74 -21.31
N PHE A 119 -8.17 -9.21 -21.79
CA PHE A 119 -7.64 -9.48 -23.11
C PHE A 119 -6.50 -10.50 -23.05
N ASP A 120 -6.64 -11.62 -23.77
CA ASP A 120 -5.53 -12.55 -23.95
C ASP A 120 -4.55 -11.99 -24.98
N ILE A 121 -3.47 -11.38 -24.48
CA ILE A 121 -2.40 -10.81 -25.28
C ILE A 121 -1.71 -11.86 -26.17
N ALA A 122 -1.65 -13.13 -25.74
CA ALA A 122 -1.00 -14.18 -26.51
C ALA A 122 -1.79 -14.50 -27.78
N SER A 123 -3.13 -14.49 -27.70
CA SER A 123 -4.01 -14.69 -28.86
C SER A 123 -3.82 -13.66 -29.97
N ALA A 124 -3.33 -12.46 -29.64
CA ALA A 124 -3.17 -11.33 -30.56
C ALA A 124 -1.71 -11.03 -30.93
N ALA A 125 -0.75 -11.79 -30.40
CA ALA A 125 0.69 -11.54 -30.61
C ALA A 125 1.11 -11.61 -32.09
N TRP A 126 0.36 -12.34 -32.93
CA TRP A 126 0.58 -12.42 -34.38
C TRP A 126 0.51 -11.05 -35.08
N ASN A 127 -0.17 -10.06 -34.48
CA ASN A 127 -0.36 -8.73 -35.06
C ASN A 127 0.62 -7.68 -34.51
N LEU A 128 1.56 -8.09 -33.64
CA LEU A 128 2.49 -7.19 -32.95
C LEU A 128 3.31 -6.31 -33.92
N ASP A 129 3.89 -6.91 -34.97
CA ASP A 129 4.73 -6.16 -35.91
C ASP A 129 3.96 -5.06 -36.65
N ARG A 130 2.69 -5.33 -36.98
CA ARG A 130 1.80 -4.33 -37.56
C ARG A 130 1.55 -3.19 -36.57
N TRP A 131 1.21 -3.50 -35.32
CA TRP A 131 0.96 -2.47 -34.31
C TRP A 131 2.20 -1.67 -33.93
N LYS A 132 3.39 -2.26 -33.99
CA LYS A 132 4.66 -1.50 -33.89
C LYS A 132 4.78 -0.51 -35.04
N GLY A 133 4.42 -0.95 -36.25
CA GLY A 133 4.30 -0.07 -37.41
C GLY A 133 3.31 1.07 -37.12
N ASP A 134 2.08 0.76 -36.71
CA ASP A 134 1.05 1.76 -36.43
C ASP A 134 1.51 2.77 -35.36
N LEU A 135 2.12 2.29 -34.27
CA LEU A 135 2.70 3.15 -33.23
C LEU A 135 3.81 4.07 -33.78
N TRP A 136 4.72 3.52 -34.57
CA TRP A 136 5.79 4.31 -35.20
C TRP A 136 5.24 5.38 -36.14
N HIS A 137 4.21 5.07 -36.93
CA HIS A 137 3.56 6.06 -37.80
C HIS A 137 2.78 7.10 -37.01
N SER A 138 2.27 6.74 -35.83
CA SER A 138 1.45 7.61 -34.98
C SER A 138 2.28 8.64 -34.22
N CYS A 139 3.36 8.20 -33.58
CA CYS A 139 4.11 9.02 -32.63
C CYS A 139 5.63 8.82 -32.70
N HIS A 140 6.14 8.12 -33.72
CA HIS A 140 7.57 7.88 -33.93
C HIS A 140 8.27 7.18 -32.75
N ILE A 141 7.53 6.33 -32.03
CA ILE A 141 8.06 5.52 -30.92
C ILE A 141 8.35 4.11 -31.42
N GLY A 142 9.63 3.70 -31.36
CA GLY A 142 10.05 2.34 -31.70
C GLY A 142 10.16 1.44 -30.47
N LEU A 143 9.63 0.21 -30.53
CA LEU A 143 9.71 -0.76 -29.44
C LEU A 143 10.74 -1.88 -29.73
N PRO A 144 11.78 -2.03 -28.89
CA PRO A 144 12.75 -3.11 -29.05
C PRO A 144 12.09 -4.50 -28.98
N TYR A 145 12.56 -5.44 -29.81
CA TYR A 145 12.02 -6.81 -29.85
C TYR A 145 12.22 -7.57 -28.53
N HIS A 146 13.32 -7.31 -27.81
CA HIS A 146 13.66 -8.01 -26.58
C HIS A 146 12.89 -7.51 -25.35
N ASP A 147 12.28 -6.31 -25.41
CA ASP A 147 11.49 -5.78 -24.29
C ASP A 147 10.06 -6.34 -24.33
N ARG A 148 9.86 -7.49 -23.69
CA ARG A 148 8.55 -8.15 -23.62
C ARG A 148 7.47 -7.27 -23.00
N GLU A 149 7.79 -6.55 -21.93
CA GLU A 149 6.81 -5.73 -21.22
C GLU A 149 6.26 -4.60 -22.11
N ALA A 150 7.14 -3.90 -22.82
CA ALA A 150 6.70 -2.86 -23.74
C ALA A 150 5.89 -3.43 -24.92
N ASN A 151 6.26 -4.62 -25.42
CA ASN A 151 5.54 -5.29 -26.49
C ASN A 151 4.15 -5.76 -26.03
N ASP A 152 4.06 -6.34 -24.83
CA ASP A 152 2.80 -6.81 -24.25
C ASP A 152 1.87 -5.64 -23.91
N ALA A 153 2.42 -4.53 -23.40
CA ALA A 153 1.70 -3.28 -23.18
C ALA A 153 1.12 -2.72 -24.50
N LEU A 154 1.87 -2.79 -25.61
CA LEU A 154 1.37 -2.39 -26.92
C LEU A 154 0.24 -3.30 -27.41
N ILE A 155 0.37 -4.62 -27.26
CA ILE A 155 -0.69 -5.57 -27.64
C ILE A 155 -1.97 -5.29 -26.86
N MET A 156 -1.86 -5.16 -25.53
CA MET A 156 -3.00 -4.82 -24.66
C MET A 156 -3.62 -3.49 -25.08
N GLY A 157 -2.81 -2.45 -25.26
CA GLY A 157 -3.28 -1.13 -25.69
C GLY A 157 -3.99 -1.17 -27.05
N ALA A 158 -3.46 -1.91 -28.01
CA ALA A 158 -4.07 -2.05 -29.34
C ALA A 158 -5.41 -2.79 -29.30
N LEU A 159 -5.53 -3.83 -28.46
CA LEU A 159 -6.80 -4.53 -28.23
C LEU A 159 -7.84 -3.63 -27.55
N ILE A 160 -7.43 -2.83 -26.56
CA ILE A 160 -8.30 -1.84 -25.92
C ILE A 160 -8.77 -0.79 -26.94
N ALA A 161 -7.87 -0.26 -27.77
CA ALA A 161 -8.21 0.73 -28.79
C ALA A 161 -9.15 0.14 -29.86
N TRP A 162 -8.93 -1.11 -30.27
CA TRP A 162 -9.83 -1.82 -31.18
C TRP A 162 -11.20 -2.06 -30.54
N PHE A 163 -11.25 -2.51 -29.29
CA PHE A 163 -12.49 -2.62 -28.54
C PHE A 163 -13.27 -1.30 -28.52
N PHE A 164 -12.62 -0.19 -28.17
CA PHE A 164 -13.28 1.12 -28.16
C PHE A 164 -13.82 1.52 -29.52
N LYS A 165 -13.08 1.22 -30.61
CA LYS A 165 -13.56 1.46 -31.97
C LYS A 165 -14.87 0.70 -32.24
N GLU A 166 -14.88 -0.62 -32.06
CA GLU A 166 -16.07 -1.45 -32.29
C GLU A 166 -17.25 -1.02 -31.40
N LEU A 167 -16.99 -0.72 -30.13
CA LEU A 167 -17.99 -0.23 -29.19
C LEU A 167 -18.62 1.08 -29.68
N THR A 168 -17.80 2.02 -30.10
CA THR A 168 -18.28 3.33 -30.56
C THR A 168 -19.03 3.27 -31.88
N ASP A 169 -18.66 2.33 -32.76
CA ASP A 169 -19.39 2.07 -34.01
C ASP A 169 -20.79 1.50 -33.72
N GLU A 170 -20.93 0.65 -32.69
CA GLU A 170 -22.22 0.12 -32.23
C GLU A 170 -23.08 1.14 -31.47
N LEU A 171 -22.47 1.99 -30.63
CA LEU A 171 -23.18 2.98 -29.82
C LEU A 171 -23.68 4.19 -30.64
N GLY A 172 -22.97 4.56 -31.70
CA GLY A 172 -23.22 5.81 -32.42
C GLY A 172 -23.16 7.04 -31.50
N ASP A 173 -24.12 7.97 -31.64
CA ASP A 173 -24.22 9.20 -30.83
C ASP A 173 -25.01 9.03 -29.51
N ARG A 174 -25.27 7.78 -29.05
CA ARG A 174 -26.24 7.53 -27.97
C ARG A 174 -25.68 7.65 -26.55
N LEU A 175 -24.43 7.24 -26.34
CA LEU A 175 -23.77 7.25 -25.03
C LEU A 175 -22.34 7.75 -25.21
N ASN A 176 -21.85 8.56 -24.27
CA ASN A 176 -20.45 8.98 -24.31
C ASN A 176 -19.58 7.96 -23.58
N VAL A 177 -18.41 7.67 -24.16
CA VAL A 177 -17.46 6.70 -23.60
C VAL A 177 -16.32 7.44 -22.92
N VAL A 178 -16.04 7.08 -21.67
CA VAL A 178 -14.93 7.60 -20.86
C VAL A 178 -13.91 6.48 -20.66
N GLY A 179 -12.70 6.65 -21.18
CA GLY A 179 -11.59 5.73 -20.93
C GLY A 179 -10.59 6.33 -19.95
N HIS A 180 -10.44 5.73 -18.77
CA HIS A 180 -9.47 6.13 -17.76
C HIS A 180 -8.32 5.11 -17.73
N PHE A 181 -7.12 5.54 -18.10
CA PHE A 181 -5.93 4.70 -18.16
C PHE A 181 -5.04 4.94 -16.94
N HIS A 182 -4.48 3.87 -16.37
CA HIS A 182 -3.54 3.92 -15.26
C HIS A 182 -2.15 3.50 -15.73
N GLU A 183 -1.15 4.34 -15.46
CA GLU A 183 0.27 4.11 -15.78
C GLU A 183 0.62 3.97 -17.29
N TRP A 184 1.92 3.96 -17.56
CA TRP A 184 2.45 3.89 -18.93
C TRP A 184 2.11 2.57 -19.64
N GLN A 185 1.91 1.47 -18.92
CA GLN A 185 1.57 0.16 -19.52
C GLN A 185 0.20 0.17 -20.20
N ALA A 186 -0.75 0.98 -19.72
CA ALA A 186 -2.04 1.20 -20.37
C ALA A 186 -1.98 2.34 -21.42
N GLY A 187 -0.91 3.13 -21.40
CA GLY A 187 -0.66 4.28 -22.27
C GLY A 187 -0.74 4.03 -23.78
N PRO A 188 -0.24 2.90 -24.33
CA PRO A 188 -0.39 2.60 -25.75
C PRO A 188 -1.85 2.59 -26.22
N GLY A 189 -2.79 2.15 -25.37
CA GLY A 189 -4.21 2.18 -25.70
C GLY A 189 -4.75 3.60 -25.85
N LEU A 190 -4.31 4.51 -24.98
CA LEU A 190 -4.64 5.92 -25.07
C LEU A 190 -4.08 6.58 -26.33
N ILE A 191 -2.81 6.31 -26.65
CA ILE A 191 -2.14 6.86 -27.84
C ILE A 191 -2.88 6.41 -29.11
N LEU A 192 -3.18 5.11 -29.23
CA LEU A 192 -3.88 4.56 -30.39
C LEU A 192 -5.32 5.06 -30.48
N CYS A 193 -6.03 5.20 -29.36
CA CYS A 193 -7.36 5.83 -29.33
C CYS A 193 -7.33 7.28 -29.82
N HIS A 194 -6.28 8.03 -29.50
CA HIS A 194 -6.11 9.40 -29.97
C HIS A 194 -5.77 9.46 -31.46
N PHE A 195 -4.86 8.58 -31.93
CA PHE A 195 -4.40 8.54 -33.32
C PHE A 195 -5.52 8.24 -34.32
N TYR A 196 -6.41 7.29 -34.02
CA TYR A 196 -7.57 7.02 -34.88
C TYR A 196 -8.51 8.22 -35.03
N ASN A 197 -8.37 9.26 -34.18
CA ASN A 197 -9.16 10.48 -34.21
C ASN A 197 -8.39 11.72 -34.71
N ASN A 198 -7.05 11.77 -34.61
CA ASN A 198 -6.24 12.93 -34.97
C ASN A 198 -4.93 12.52 -35.68
N LEU A 199 -4.86 12.79 -36.99
CA LEU A 199 -3.80 12.33 -37.90
C LEU A 199 -2.53 13.20 -37.99
N HIS A 200 -2.39 14.26 -37.18
CA HIS A 200 -1.27 15.21 -37.35
C HIS A 200 -0.64 15.68 -36.03
N THR A 201 0.70 15.53 -35.97
CA THR A 201 1.72 16.17 -35.10
C THR A 201 2.14 15.51 -33.79
N PHE A 202 3.41 15.06 -33.72
CA PHE A 202 4.22 15.03 -32.49
C PHE A 202 5.73 14.88 -32.82
N ASP A 203 6.61 15.62 -32.15
CA ASP A 203 8.08 15.61 -32.33
C ASP A 203 8.79 15.67 -30.95
N ILE A 204 9.74 14.78 -30.66
CA ILE A 204 10.17 14.43 -29.28
C ILE A 204 11.69 14.55 -29.02
N ASP A 205 12.54 14.87 -29.99
CA ASP A 205 13.98 14.65 -29.79
C ASP A 205 14.74 15.85 -29.16
N LYS A 206 15.33 15.65 -27.95
CA LYS A 206 16.77 15.95 -27.66
C LYS A 206 17.33 15.52 -26.27
N GLU A 207 16.55 15.06 -25.27
CA GLU A 207 17.12 14.75 -23.93
C GLU A 207 16.76 13.35 -23.38
N ALA A 208 17.26 12.26 -23.96
CA ALA A 208 16.91 10.93 -23.46
C ALA A 208 17.88 9.76 -23.76
N GLY A 209 19.14 10.05 -24.10
CA GLY A 209 20.08 9.07 -24.63
C GLY A 209 20.70 8.05 -23.66
N ASP A 210 20.63 8.25 -22.34
CA ASP A 210 21.64 7.65 -21.45
C ASP A 210 21.20 6.42 -20.62
N ARG A 211 19.96 5.90 -20.72
CA ARG A 211 19.46 4.87 -19.75
C ARG A 211 18.76 3.60 -20.29
N GLN A 212 18.77 3.28 -21.58
CA GLN A 212 18.14 2.08 -22.17
C GLN A 212 16.62 1.86 -21.91
N ILE A 213 15.93 2.78 -21.22
CA ILE A 213 14.47 2.80 -20.99
C ILE A 213 13.71 3.76 -21.92
N TYR A 214 14.37 4.21 -23.00
CA TYR A 214 13.91 5.32 -23.85
C TYR A 214 12.49 5.14 -24.36
N HIS A 215 12.19 3.97 -24.92
CA HIS A 215 10.88 3.69 -25.52
C HIS A 215 9.75 3.66 -24.48
N ARG A 216 10.02 3.25 -23.23
CA ARG A 216 9.04 3.29 -22.13
C ARG A 216 8.73 4.72 -21.71
N TYR A 217 9.76 5.55 -21.53
CA TYR A 217 9.59 6.99 -21.29
C TYR A 217 8.82 7.69 -22.41
N CYS A 218 9.14 7.38 -23.67
CA CYS A 218 8.41 7.94 -24.80
C CYS A 218 6.93 7.56 -24.78
N LEU A 219 6.60 6.29 -24.48
CA LEU A 219 5.22 5.84 -24.34
C LEU A 219 4.49 6.59 -23.22
N GLU A 220 5.13 6.72 -22.07
CA GLU A 220 4.60 7.46 -20.92
C GLU A 220 4.30 8.92 -21.30
N ARG A 221 5.29 9.63 -21.86
CA ARG A 221 5.13 11.03 -22.27
C ARG A 221 4.07 11.17 -23.37
N ALA A 222 4.07 10.31 -24.38
CA ALA A 222 3.06 10.36 -25.43
C ALA A 222 1.66 10.15 -24.88
N ALA A 223 1.46 9.17 -23.98
CA ALA A 223 0.18 8.96 -23.31
C ALA A 223 -0.26 10.21 -22.53
N VAL A 224 0.65 10.82 -21.77
CA VAL A 224 0.39 12.06 -21.02
C VAL A 224 -0.05 13.19 -21.94
N HIS A 225 0.55 13.38 -23.11
CA HIS A 225 0.17 14.44 -24.05
C HIS A 225 -1.09 14.11 -24.87
N CYS A 226 -1.39 12.83 -25.11
CA CYS A 226 -2.62 12.38 -25.77
C CYS A 226 -3.86 12.43 -24.86
N ALA A 227 -3.68 12.42 -23.54
CA ALA A 227 -4.78 12.46 -22.58
C ALA A 227 -5.57 13.78 -22.69
N HIS A 228 -6.89 13.73 -22.64
CA HIS A 228 -7.70 14.96 -22.53
C HIS A 228 -7.52 15.59 -21.15
N VAL A 229 -7.45 14.75 -20.11
CA VAL A 229 -7.15 15.15 -18.73
C VAL A 229 -5.99 14.29 -18.22
N PHE A 230 -4.96 14.94 -17.70
CA PHE A 230 -3.80 14.29 -17.11
C PHE A 230 -3.80 14.49 -15.59
N THR A 231 -3.76 13.41 -14.82
CA THR A 231 -3.77 13.46 -13.35
C THR A 231 -2.57 12.74 -12.76
N THR A 232 -2.20 13.13 -11.54
CA THR A 232 -1.14 12.47 -10.76
C THR A 232 -1.63 12.22 -9.35
N VAL A 233 -1.10 11.21 -8.67
CA VAL A 233 -1.56 10.83 -7.32
C VAL A 233 -1.13 11.80 -6.21
N SER A 234 -0.16 12.68 -6.46
CA SER A 234 0.33 13.61 -5.45
C SER A 234 0.91 14.89 -6.04
N GLN A 235 0.99 15.94 -5.23
CA GLN A 235 1.55 17.22 -5.66
C GLN A 235 3.05 17.12 -6.01
N ILE A 236 3.81 16.29 -5.30
CA ILE A 236 5.24 16.10 -5.61
C ILE A 236 5.41 15.40 -6.97
N THR A 237 4.57 14.41 -7.26
CA THR A 237 4.52 13.76 -8.58
C THR A 237 4.05 14.73 -9.67
N ALA A 238 3.13 15.65 -9.39
CA ALA A 238 2.72 16.69 -10.33
C ALA A 238 3.89 17.63 -10.69
N VAL A 239 4.72 17.99 -9.71
CA VAL A 239 5.93 18.80 -9.93
C VAL A 239 6.95 18.03 -10.77
N GLU A 240 7.16 16.75 -10.49
CA GLU A 240 8.04 15.88 -11.28
C GLU A 240 7.56 15.74 -12.72
N ALA A 241 6.28 15.40 -12.93
CA ALA A 241 5.67 15.25 -14.25
C ALA A 241 5.79 16.53 -15.09
N ARG A 242 5.67 17.71 -14.47
CA ARG A 242 5.88 18.99 -15.16
C ARG A 242 7.29 19.11 -15.77
N HIS A 243 8.32 18.63 -15.06
CA HIS A 243 9.70 18.75 -15.51
C HIS A 243 10.11 17.59 -16.43
N VAL A 244 9.67 16.37 -16.12
CA VAL A 244 10.08 15.14 -16.81
C VAL A 244 9.20 14.84 -18.03
N LEU A 245 7.88 15.04 -17.92
CA LEU A 245 6.90 14.73 -18.96
C LEU A 245 6.44 15.99 -19.71
N HIS A 246 6.89 17.17 -19.28
CA HIS A 246 6.60 18.48 -19.90
C HIS A 246 5.10 18.80 -20.02
N ARG A 247 4.26 18.24 -19.14
CA ARG A 247 2.85 18.59 -18.99
C ARG A 247 2.52 18.76 -17.51
N GLN A 248 1.87 19.87 -17.17
CA GLN A 248 1.35 20.07 -15.82
C GLN A 248 0.10 19.20 -15.61
N ALA A 249 0.01 18.51 -14.48
CA ALA A 249 -1.19 17.76 -14.12
C ALA A 249 -2.39 18.72 -14.00
N ASP A 250 -3.51 18.33 -14.62
CA ASP A 250 -4.77 19.06 -14.59
C ASP A 250 -5.44 18.94 -13.20
N VAL A 251 -5.31 17.77 -12.57
CA VAL A 251 -5.86 17.45 -11.23
C VAL A 251 -4.90 16.52 -10.49
N VAL A 252 -4.81 16.67 -9.17
CA VAL A 252 -4.17 15.68 -8.28
C VAL A 252 -5.25 14.77 -7.71
N THR A 253 -5.06 13.46 -7.83
CA THR A 253 -6.02 12.42 -7.43
C THR A 253 -5.39 11.50 -6.37
N PRO A 254 -5.38 11.93 -5.08
CA PRO A 254 -4.78 11.16 -4.00
C PRO A 254 -5.44 9.80 -3.83
N ASN A 255 -4.64 8.79 -3.53
CA ASN A 255 -5.14 7.43 -3.35
C ASN A 255 -5.89 7.32 -2.00
N GLY A 256 -7.19 7.03 -2.08
CA GLY A 256 -7.98 6.69 -0.91
C GLY A 256 -7.85 5.24 -0.48
N LEU A 257 -8.52 4.93 0.62
CA LEU A 257 -8.68 3.58 1.13
C LEU A 257 -10.13 3.35 1.55
N ASN A 258 -10.55 2.09 1.65
CA ASN A 258 -11.85 1.75 2.25
C ASN A 258 -11.73 1.72 3.77
N VAL A 259 -12.21 2.77 4.44
CA VAL A 259 -12.18 2.82 5.90
C VAL A 259 -13.36 2.06 6.45
N LYS A 260 -13.07 0.91 7.07
CA LYS A 260 -14.07 0.16 7.84
C LYS A 260 -14.46 0.99 9.06
N LYS A 261 -15.62 1.65 8.98
CA LYS A 261 -16.18 2.38 10.14
C LYS A 261 -16.59 1.37 11.20
N PHE A 262 -15.90 1.39 12.33
CA PHE A 262 -16.32 0.65 13.52
C PHE A 262 -17.58 1.30 14.09
N SER A 263 -18.58 0.49 14.45
CA SER A 263 -19.81 0.97 15.11
C SER A 263 -19.49 1.69 16.42
N ALA A 264 -18.37 1.35 17.07
CA ALA A 264 -17.86 2.04 18.24
C ALA A 264 -16.36 2.33 18.14
N ILE A 265 -15.98 3.59 18.39
CA ILE A 265 -14.58 4.06 18.36
C ILE A 265 -13.68 3.31 19.35
N HIS A 266 -14.19 2.70 20.41
CA HIS A 266 -13.34 1.93 21.33
C HIS A 266 -12.94 0.54 20.80
N GLU A 267 -13.62 0.04 19.76
CA GLU A 267 -13.35 -1.27 19.17
C GLU A 267 -11.94 -1.35 18.58
N PHE A 268 -11.48 -0.30 17.89
CA PHE A 268 -10.13 -0.28 17.33
C PHE A 268 -9.04 -0.30 18.44
N GLN A 269 -9.30 0.27 19.62
CA GLN A 269 -8.38 0.20 20.76
C GLN A 269 -8.31 -1.21 21.35
N ASN A 270 -9.44 -1.92 21.38
CA ASN A 270 -9.46 -3.33 21.77
C ASN A 270 -8.66 -4.18 20.78
N LEU A 271 -8.83 -3.93 19.47
CA LEU A 271 -8.07 -4.60 18.42
C LEU A 271 -6.56 -4.31 18.54
N HIS A 272 -6.16 -3.07 18.85
CA HIS A 272 -4.75 -2.76 19.13
C HIS A 272 -4.21 -3.64 20.26
N SER A 273 -4.95 -3.76 21.38
CA SER A 273 -4.53 -4.59 22.51
C SER A 273 -4.38 -6.07 22.14
N ILE A 274 -5.35 -6.63 21.41
CA ILE A 274 -5.33 -8.02 20.94
C ILE A 274 -4.15 -8.27 20.00
N CYS A 275 -3.96 -7.40 19.01
CA CYS A 275 -2.87 -7.54 18.04
C CYS A 275 -1.50 -7.33 18.68
N LYS A 276 -1.38 -6.35 19.59
CA LYS A 276 -0.16 -6.11 20.37
C LYS A 276 0.22 -7.33 21.19
N SER A 277 -0.75 -8.03 21.80
CA SER A 277 -0.52 -9.27 22.53
C SER A 277 0.09 -10.37 21.64
N ARG A 278 -0.40 -10.53 20.40
CA ARG A 278 0.18 -11.47 19.42
C ARG A 278 1.62 -11.11 19.06
N ILE A 279 1.93 -9.84 18.86
CA ILE A 279 3.32 -9.37 18.63
C ILE A 279 4.19 -9.64 19.85
N GLN A 280 3.68 -9.39 21.06
CA GLN A 280 4.41 -9.70 22.30
C GLN A 280 4.70 -11.19 22.44
N GLU A 281 3.79 -12.08 22.06
CA GLU A 281 4.04 -13.53 22.03
C GLU A 281 5.18 -13.89 21.06
N PHE A 282 5.17 -13.31 19.85
CA PHE A 282 6.30 -13.48 18.94
C PHE A 282 7.61 -13.01 19.57
N VAL A 283 7.64 -11.82 20.17
CA VAL A 283 8.84 -11.25 20.81
C VAL A 283 9.31 -12.11 21.99
N ARG A 284 8.41 -12.69 22.80
CA ARG A 284 8.78 -13.65 23.85
C ARG A 284 9.52 -14.86 23.29
N GLY A 285 9.09 -15.35 22.12
CA GLY A 285 9.74 -16.47 21.44
C GLY A 285 11.02 -16.08 20.72
N HIS A 286 11.11 -14.87 20.19
CA HIS A 286 12.30 -14.36 19.50
C HIS A 286 13.44 -14.05 20.47
N PHE A 287 13.11 -13.48 21.64
CA PHE A 287 14.05 -13.13 22.71
C PHE A 287 14.07 -14.16 23.84
N TYR A 288 13.72 -15.42 23.57
CA TYR A 288 13.75 -16.46 24.59
C TYR A 288 15.17 -16.59 25.21
N GLY A 289 15.25 -16.73 26.54
CA GLY A 289 16.53 -16.68 27.29
C GLY A 289 17.17 -15.29 27.43
N HIS A 290 16.72 -14.31 26.64
CA HIS A 290 17.27 -12.94 26.57
C HIS A 290 16.21 -11.85 26.80
N LEU A 291 15.02 -12.21 27.25
CA LEU A 291 13.94 -11.27 27.54
C LEU A 291 14.16 -10.62 28.92
N ASP A 292 15.10 -9.67 28.99
CA ASP A 292 15.44 -8.91 30.20
C ASP A 292 14.77 -7.53 30.28
N PHE A 293 13.79 -7.28 29.42
CA PHE A 293 13.03 -6.04 29.36
C PHE A 293 11.53 -6.27 29.54
N ASN A 294 10.85 -5.25 30.07
CA ASN A 294 9.42 -5.30 30.33
C ASN A 294 8.60 -5.00 29.06
N LEU A 295 7.80 -5.97 28.60
CA LEU A 295 6.93 -5.85 27.43
C LEU A 295 5.80 -4.83 27.57
N ASP A 296 5.40 -4.48 28.79
CA ASP A 296 4.41 -3.42 29.05
C ASP A 296 4.99 -2.02 28.81
N LYS A 297 6.30 -1.88 29.05
CA LYS A 297 7.09 -0.68 28.75
C LYS A 297 7.79 -0.74 27.38
N THR A 298 7.47 -1.74 26.57
CA THR A 298 8.03 -1.90 25.23
C THR A 298 7.11 -1.27 24.18
N LEU A 299 7.71 -0.53 23.26
CA LEU A 299 7.05 0.06 22.10
C LEU A 299 7.46 -0.68 20.82
N PHE A 300 6.51 -0.88 19.92
CA PHE A 300 6.74 -1.52 18.64
C PHE A 300 6.72 -0.50 17.52
N PHE A 301 7.88 -0.30 16.89
CA PHE A 301 8.01 0.52 15.69
C PHE A 301 8.15 -0.39 14.47
N PHE A 302 7.75 0.09 13.30
CA PHE A 302 7.96 -0.67 12.09
C PHE A 302 8.19 0.23 10.87
N ILE A 303 8.91 -0.32 9.91
CA ILE A 303 8.95 0.15 8.53
C ILE A 303 8.58 -1.04 7.64
N ALA A 304 7.75 -0.81 6.63
CA ALA A 304 7.27 -1.85 5.74
C ALA A 304 7.15 -1.33 4.31
N GLY A 305 7.33 -2.22 3.33
CA GLY A 305 7.15 -1.90 1.93
C GLY A 305 8.00 -2.75 1.00
N ARG A 306 8.08 -2.34 -0.26
CA ARG A 306 9.05 -2.91 -1.21
C ARG A 306 10.47 -2.70 -0.68
N TYR A 307 11.36 -3.64 -0.98
CA TYR A 307 12.75 -3.55 -0.55
C TYR A 307 13.52 -2.56 -1.43
N GLU A 308 13.32 -1.28 -1.15
CA GLU A 308 14.05 -0.16 -1.74
C GLU A 308 14.75 0.61 -0.62
N PHE A 309 15.99 0.18 -0.31
CA PHE A 309 16.71 0.60 0.90
C PHE A 309 16.78 2.12 1.10
N SER A 310 17.17 2.87 0.07
CA SER A 310 17.27 4.34 0.15
C SER A 310 15.96 5.07 -0.16
N ASN A 311 15.14 4.59 -1.11
CA ASN A 311 13.88 5.26 -1.45
C ASN A 311 12.90 5.25 -0.27
N LYS A 312 12.83 4.12 0.48
CA LYS A 312 12.02 4.01 1.70
C LYS A 312 12.70 4.62 2.93
N GLY A 313 13.94 5.10 2.80
CA GLY A 313 14.68 5.72 3.90
C GLY A 313 15.11 4.76 5.01
N ALA A 314 15.28 3.47 4.71
CA ALA A 314 15.72 2.48 5.70
C ALA A 314 17.15 2.80 6.22
N ASP A 315 17.96 3.46 5.41
CA ASP A 315 19.27 4.03 5.78
C ASP A 315 19.17 5.09 6.88
N ILE A 316 18.38 6.15 6.64
CA ILE A 316 18.14 7.23 7.61
C ILE A 316 17.50 6.65 8.87
N PHE A 317 16.57 5.69 8.73
CA PHE A 317 15.91 5.07 9.87
C PHE A 317 16.89 4.32 10.75
N LEU A 318 17.73 3.44 10.20
CA LEU A 318 18.74 2.68 10.97
C LEU A 318 19.73 3.59 11.70
N GLU A 319 20.21 4.65 11.04
CA GLU A 319 21.12 5.62 11.66
C GLU A 319 20.43 6.38 12.82
N SER A 320 19.15 6.75 12.62
CA SER A 320 18.35 7.43 13.65
C SER A 320 18.04 6.53 14.84
N LEU A 321 17.90 5.22 14.62
CA LEU A 321 17.70 4.21 15.66
C LEU A 321 18.96 3.99 16.51
N ALA A 322 20.15 4.04 15.89
CA ALA A 322 21.41 3.97 16.63
C ALA A 322 21.55 5.17 17.60
N ARG A 323 21.22 6.38 17.13
CA ARG A 323 21.18 7.58 17.97
C ARG A 323 20.11 7.47 19.06
N LEU A 324 18.94 6.92 18.74
CA LEU A 324 17.87 6.67 19.71
C LEU A 324 18.31 5.69 20.80
N ASN A 325 19.02 4.62 20.44
CA ASN A 325 19.56 3.64 21.38
C ASN A 325 20.44 4.30 22.44
N TYR A 326 21.28 5.26 22.03
CA TYR A 326 22.13 6.04 22.93
C TYR A 326 21.33 6.93 23.90
N LEU A 327 20.20 7.49 23.45
CA LEU A 327 19.38 8.41 24.26
C LEU A 327 18.45 7.69 25.25
N LEU A 328 17.99 6.47 24.92
CA LEU A 328 17.04 5.73 25.74
C LEU A 328 17.69 5.13 27.00
N ARG A 329 16.90 5.04 28.08
CA ARG A 329 17.32 4.43 29.35
C ARG A 329 16.34 3.36 29.83
N ASP A 330 15.09 3.73 30.09
CA ASP A 330 14.10 2.86 30.76
C ASP A 330 13.07 2.21 29.84
N VAL A 331 12.86 2.77 28.65
CA VAL A 331 11.91 2.28 27.63
C VAL A 331 12.66 1.39 26.64
N THR A 332 12.03 0.29 26.23
CA THR A 332 12.57 -0.56 25.15
C THR A 332 11.76 -0.33 23.89
N VAL A 333 12.44 -0.23 22.76
CA VAL A 333 11.81 -0.15 21.44
C VAL A 333 12.21 -1.40 20.68
N VAL A 334 11.24 -2.13 20.15
CA VAL A 334 11.48 -3.23 19.21
C VAL A 334 11.03 -2.76 17.84
N VAL A 335 11.94 -2.79 16.87
CA VAL A 335 11.73 -2.25 15.53
C VAL A 335 11.69 -3.37 14.52
N PHE A 336 10.61 -3.41 13.73
CA PHE A 336 10.42 -4.37 12.66
C PHE A 336 10.74 -3.76 11.30
N PHE A 337 11.53 -4.46 10.50
CA PHE A 337 11.72 -4.18 9.09
C PHE A 337 10.98 -5.26 8.30
N ILE A 338 9.85 -4.92 7.67
CA ILE A 338 9.03 -5.83 6.86
C ILE A 338 9.27 -5.50 5.38
N MET A 339 10.36 -6.02 4.82
CA MET A 339 10.79 -5.73 3.44
C MET A 339 11.19 -7.03 2.72
N PRO A 340 10.37 -7.54 1.78
CA PRO A 340 10.61 -8.82 1.13
C PRO A 340 11.96 -8.89 0.43
N ALA A 341 12.76 -9.90 0.74
CA ALA A 341 14.08 -10.12 0.18
C ALA A 341 14.24 -11.55 -0.36
N LYS A 342 15.35 -11.82 -1.04
CA LYS A 342 15.71 -13.17 -1.48
C LYS A 342 16.18 -14.00 -0.28
N THR A 343 15.40 -15.02 0.08
CA THR A 343 15.65 -15.86 1.26
C THR A 343 15.54 -17.35 0.95
N ASN A 344 16.04 -18.17 1.87
CA ASN A 344 15.87 -19.62 1.88
C ASN A 344 15.23 -20.07 3.20
N ASN A 345 13.89 -19.97 3.28
CA ASN A 345 13.07 -20.31 4.43
C ASN A 345 13.46 -19.59 5.74
N PHE A 346 12.69 -19.85 6.80
CA PHE A 346 12.99 -19.38 8.15
C PHE A 346 14.29 -19.96 8.69
N ASN A 347 15.01 -19.19 9.51
CA ASN A 347 16.16 -19.73 10.21
C ASN A 347 15.71 -20.66 11.34
N VAL A 348 16.57 -21.64 11.66
CA VAL A 348 16.28 -22.67 12.67
C VAL A 348 16.11 -22.03 14.04
N GLU A 349 16.85 -20.95 14.33
CA GLU A 349 16.83 -20.25 15.61
C GLU A 349 15.47 -19.61 15.91
N SER A 350 14.86 -18.93 14.93
CA SER A 350 13.55 -18.30 15.09
C SER A 350 12.45 -19.34 15.29
N LEU A 351 12.47 -20.43 14.51
CA LEU A 351 11.51 -21.54 14.67
C LEU A 351 11.67 -22.23 16.02
N LYS A 352 12.91 -22.50 16.43
CA LYS A 352 13.24 -23.07 17.74
C LYS A 352 12.75 -22.17 18.86
N GLY A 353 12.95 -20.86 18.76
CA GLY A 353 12.47 -19.89 19.75
C GLY A 353 10.96 -19.94 19.96
N GLN A 354 10.18 -19.99 18.88
CA GLN A 354 8.72 -20.13 18.98
C GLN A 354 8.28 -21.48 19.56
N ALA A 355 8.98 -22.57 19.21
CA ALA A 355 8.71 -23.89 19.78
C ALA A 355 9.01 -23.95 21.28
N VAL A 356 10.16 -23.42 21.72
CA VAL A 356 10.55 -23.36 23.14
C VAL A 356 9.59 -22.50 23.94
N ARG A 357 9.18 -21.33 23.41
CA ARG A 357 8.14 -20.49 24.03
C ARG A 357 6.84 -21.27 24.24
N LYS A 358 6.36 -21.96 23.21
CA LYS A 358 5.14 -22.77 23.30
C LYS A 358 5.27 -23.87 24.35
N GLN A 359 6.39 -24.58 24.38
CA GLN A 359 6.65 -25.61 25.39
C GLN A 359 6.67 -25.06 26.82
N LEU A 360 7.26 -23.88 27.04
CA LEU A 360 7.24 -23.19 28.34
C LEU A 360 5.81 -22.83 28.76
N TRP A 361 5.02 -22.29 27.83
CA TRP A 361 3.62 -21.97 28.05
C TRP A 361 2.80 -23.21 28.43
N ASP A 362 2.93 -24.29 27.67
CA ASP A 362 2.20 -25.54 27.91
C ASP A 362 2.58 -26.16 29.27
N THR A 363 3.86 -26.08 29.62
CA THR A 363 4.37 -26.51 30.95
C THR A 363 3.73 -25.68 32.07
N ALA A 364 3.78 -24.34 31.95
CA ALA A 364 3.20 -23.44 32.94
C ALA A 364 1.69 -23.64 33.07
N HIS A 365 0.99 -23.86 31.95
CA HIS A 365 -0.44 -24.10 31.93
C HIS A 365 -0.78 -25.42 32.64
N SER A 366 -0.05 -26.50 32.37
CA SER A 366 -0.23 -27.79 33.05
C SER A 366 -0.04 -27.67 34.57
N VAL A 367 1.01 -26.98 35.01
CA VAL A 367 1.28 -26.74 36.44
C VAL A 367 0.16 -25.89 37.07
N LYS A 368 -0.31 -24.85 36.37
CA LYS A 368 -1.41 -23.99 36.81
C LYS A 368 -2.72 -24.79 37.00
N GLU A 369 -3.07 -25.69 36.07
CA GLU A 369 -4.27 -26.53 36.20
C GLU A 369 -4.17 -27.50 37.39
N LYS A 370 -3.02 -28.17 37.58
CA LYS A 370 -2.78 -29.03 38.76
C LYS A 370 -2.86 -28.25 40.06
N PHE A 371 -2.23 -27.09 40.11
CA PHE A 371 -2.24 -26.19 41.27
C PHE A 371 -3.67 -25.74 41.59
N GLY A 372 -4.42 -25.28 40.58
CA GLY A 372 -5.80 -24.84 40.72
C GLY A 372 -6.72 -25.93 41.29
N LYS A 373 -6.58 -27.16 40.80
CA LYS A 373 -7.33 -28.32 41.31
C LYS A 373 -7.01 -28.63 42.77
N ARG A 374 -5.72 -28.71 43.13
CA ARG A 374 -5.30 -28.98 44.52
C ARG A 374 -5.72 -27.86 45.48
N LEU A 375 -5.64 -26.60 45.03
CA LEU A 375 -6.13 -25.45 45.78
C LEU A 375 -7.63 -25.56 46.05
N TYR A 376 -8.42 -25.87 45.02
CA TYR A 376 -9.87 -26.06 45.14
C TYR A 376 -10.22 -27.19 46.13
N ASP A 377 -9.56 -28.34 46.01
CA ASP A 377 -9.79 -29.49 46.89
C ASP A 377 -9.48 -29.19 48.36
N SER A 378 -8.47 -28.37 48.64
CA SER A 378 -8.15 -27.94 50.00
C SER A 378 -9.13 -26.90 50.55
N LEU A 379 -9.58 -25.96 49.72
CA LEU A 379 -10.60 -24.99 50.10
C LEU A 379 -11.94 -25.66 50.42
N LEU A 380 -12.32 -26.70 49.67
CA LEU A 380 -13.51 -27.51 49.95
C LEU A 380 -13.47 -28.19 51.33
N LYS A 381 -12.26 -28.51 51.84
CA LYS A 381 -12.06 -29.09 53.17
C LYS A 381 -12.08 -28.05 54.30
N GLY A 382 -12.25 -26.76 53.98
CA GLY A 382 -12.26 -25.67 54.94
C GLY A 382 -10.89 -25.34 55.54
N GLN A 383 -9.79 -25.78 54.89
CA GLN A 383 -8.43 -25.51 55.32
C GLN A 383 -7.76 -24.56 54.32
N ILE A 384 -6.96 -23.62 54.82
CA ILE A 384 -6.07 -22.83 53.96
C ILE A 384 -4.88 -23.74 53.60
N PRO A 385 -4.68 -24.09 52.31
CA PRO A 385 -3.60 -24.98 51.94
C PRO A 385 -2.23 -24.33 52.12
N ASP A 386 -1.25 -25.13 52.56
CA ASP A 386 0.16 -24.73 52.55
C ASP A 386 0.67 -24.68 51.11
N MET A 387 1.02 -23.47 50.64
CA MET A 387 1.47 -23.20 49.27
C MET A 387 2.71 -24.02 48.88
N ASN A 388 3.58 -24.37 49.83
CA ASN A 388 4.77 -25.17 49.56
C ASN A 388 4.44 -26.67 49.34
N ALA A 389 3.28 -27.12 49.79
CA ALA A 389 2.81 -28.50 49.64
C ALA A 389 1.91 -28.70 48.41
N ILE A 390 1.44 -27.61 47.77
CA ILE A 390 0.55 -27.70 46.60
C ILE A 390 1.33 -28.16 45.36
N LEU A 391 2.58 -27.72 45.19
CA LEU A 391 3.45 -28.13 44.07
C LEU A 391 4.36 -29.29 44.50
N ASP A 392 4.45 -30.33 43.67
CA ASP A 392 5.30 -31.49 43.95
C ASP A 392 6.68 -31.38 43.29
N ARG A 393 7.58 -32.30 43.64
CA ARG A 393 8.94 -32.35 43.08
C ARG A 393 8.96 -32.59 41.57
N ASP A 394 7.95 -33.26 41.03
CA ASP A 394 7.86 -33.54 39.60
C ASP A 394 7.53 -32.26 38.83
N ASP A 395 6.60 -31.44 39.35
CA ASP A 395 6.27 -30.12 38.81
C ASP A 395 7.52 -29.22 38.76
N PHE A 396 8.30 -29.18 39.86
CA PHE A 396 9.58 -28.45 39.88
C PHE A 396 10.60 -29.01 38.89
N THR A 397 10.63 -30.33 38.67
CA THR A 397 11.56 -30.97 37.73
C THR A 397 11.20 -30.61 36.29
N ILE A 398 9.92 -30.63 35.93
CA ILE A 398 9.46 -30.25 34.58
C ILE A 398 9.72 -28.76 34.34
N MET A 399 9.43 -27.89 35.31
CA MET A 399 9.75 -26.45 35.20
C MET A 399 11.26 -26.22 34.99
N LYS A 400 12.12 -26.90 35.77
CA LYS A 400 13.59 -26.80 35.60
C LYS A 400 14.05 -27.27 34.22
N ARG A 401 13.50 -28.38 33.71
CA ARG A 401 13.79 -28.87 32.34
C ARG A 401 13.39 -27.87 31.28
N ALA A 402 12.21 -27.26 31.42
CA ALA A 402 11.71 -26.26 30.50
C ALA A 402 12.59 -24.99 30.52
N ILE A 403 13.02 -24.52 31.70
CA ILE A 403 13.94 -23.39 31.85
C ILE A 403 15.31 -23.70 31.22
N PHE A 404 15.84 -24.91 31.43
CA PHE A 404 17.13 -25.31 30.86
C PHE A 404 17.15 -25.25 29.32
N ALA A 405 16.01 -25.51 28.67
CA ALA A 405 15.87 -25.39 27.22
C ALA A 405 15.98 -23.95 26.68
N THR A 406 16.00 -22.94 27.56
CA THR A 406 16.08 -21.51 27.20
C THR A 406 17.50 -20.94 27.18
N GLN A 407 18.53 -21.74 27.49
CA GLN A 407 19.92 -21.29 27.46
C GLN A 407 20.43 -21.17 26.02
N THR A 408 20.60 -19.95 25.51
CA THR A 408 21.00 -19.71 24.11
C THR A 408 21.97 -18.55 23.94
N GLN A 409 22.31 -18.27 22.67
CA GLN A 409 22.98 -17.07 22.16
C GLN A 409 21.98 -15.90 21.98
N PRO A 410 22.48 -14.66 21.78
CA PRO A 410 21.65 -13.46 21.56
C PRO A 410 20.62 -13.63 20.44
N ALA A 411 19.51 -12.89 20.54
CA ALA A 411 18.39 -13.00 19.60
C ALA A 411 18.82 -12.57 18.19
N PRO A 412 18.49 -13.35 17.14
CA PRO A 412 18.93 -13.06 15.78
C PRO A 412 18.32 -11.75 15.27
N ILE A 413 19.05 -11.04 14.41
CA ILE A 413 18.54 -9.82 13.77
C ILE A 413 17.49 -10.15 12.71
N THR A 414 17.74 -11.17 11.88
CA THR A 414 16.80 -11.60 10.83
C THR A 414 16.07 -12.88 11.22
N THR A 415 14.84 -13.06 10.74
CA THR A 415 14.05 -14.28 10.95
C THR A 415 14.28 -15.37 9.89
N HIS A 416 14.98 -15.05 8.80
CA HIS A 416 15.18 -15.94 7.65
C HIS A 416 16.65 -16.16 7.33
N ASN A 417 16.94 -17.21 6.56
CA ASN A 417 18.26 -17.37 5.96
C ASN A 417 18.33 -16.52 4.69
N MET A 418 19.08 -15.42 4.73
CA MET A 418 19.26 -14.55 3.58
C MET A 418 20.19 -15.21 2.55
N LEU A 419 19.86 -15.12 1.26
CA LEU A 419 20.73 -15.63 0.19
C LEU A 419 22.02 -14.78 0.09
N ASP A 420 21.87 -13.46 0.17
CA ASP A 420 22.95 -12.48 0.01
C ASP A 420 23.26 -11.76 1.34
N ASP A 421 23.32 -12.50 2.45
CA ASP A 421 23.43 -11.98 3.82
C ASP A 421 24.55 -10.95 4.02
N ALA A 422 25.73 -11.20 3.45
CA ALA A 422 26.92 -10.38 3.63
C ALA A 422 26.84 -9.02 2.90
N THR A 423 26.02 -8.95 1.85
CA THR A 423 25.85 -7.75 1.00
C THR A 423 24.48 -7.10 1.18
N ASP A 424 23.60 -7.70 1.96
CA ASP A 424 22.27 -7.16 2.25
C ASP A 424 22.37 -5.76 2.89
N PRO A 425 21.74 -4.72 2.30
CA PRO A 425 21.89 -3.34 2.78
C PRO A 425 21.42 -3.11 4.21
N ILE A 426 20.32 -3.76 4.64
CA ILE A 426 19.79 -3.63 6.00
C ILE A 426 20.75 -4.29 6.98
N LEU A 427 21.10 -5.56 6.77
CA LEU A 427 21.97 -6.30 7.67
C LEU A 427 23.39 -5.71 7.75
N THR A 428 23.93 -5.25 6.63
CA THR A 428 25.23 -4.56 6.60
C THR A 428 25.20 -3.28 7.41
N ASN A 429 24.13 -2.48 7.31
CA ASN A 429 24.00 -1.27 8.12
C ASN A 429 23.76 -1.56 9.60
N VAL A 430 22.96 -2.57 9.95
CA VAL A 430 22.80 -3.01 11.34
C VAL A 430 24.16 -3.38 11.95
N ARG A 431 25.00 -4.13 11.22
CA ARG A 431 26.37 -4.46 11.62
C ARG A 431 27.24 -3.21 11.77
N ARG A 432 27.14 -2.27 10.83
CA ARG A 432 27.89 -0.99 10.83
C ARG A 432 27.56 -0.14 12.06
N VAL A 433 26.28 -0.03 12.42
CA VAL A 433 25.83 0.81 13.54
C VAL A 433 25.89 0.10 14.90
N GLY A 434 26.12 -1.22 14.91
CA GLY A 434 26.34 -2.00 16.13
C GLY A 434 25.08 -2.36 16.91
N LEU A 435 23.92 -2.48 16.24
CA LEU A 435 22.65 -2.85 16.90
C LEU A 435 22.44 -4.37 16.83
N PHE A 436 23.06 -5.11 17.75
CA PHE A 436 23.10 -6.59 17.73
C PHE A 436 22.07 -7.27 18.63
N ASN A 437 21.07 -6.52 19.11
CA ASN A 437 20.09 -6.99 20.11
C ASN A 437 20.73 -7.37 21.46
N ASP A 438 21.86 -6.77 21.82
CA ASP A 438 22.54 -7.03 23.07
C ASP A 438 21.69 -6.61 24.27
N ARG A 439 21.91 -7.19 25.45
CA ARG A 439 21.14 -6.89 26.68
C ARG A 439 21.11 -5.41 27.03
N CYS A 440 22.20 -4.70 26.73
CA CYS A 440 22.32 -3.26 26.98
C CYS A 440 21.56 -2.40 25.97
N ASP A 441 21.24 -2.93 24.78
CA ASP A 441 20.52 -2.18 23.76
C ASP A 441 19.08 -1.91 24.20
N ARG A 442 18.68 -0.65 24.18
CA ARG A 442 17.29 -0.23 24.39
C ARG A 442 16.48 -0.27 23.11
N VAL A 443 17.13 -0.27 21.96
CA VAL A 443 16.51 -0.47 20.64
C VAL A 443 16.89 -1.87 20.14
N LYS A 444 15.89 -2.70 19.88
CA LYS A 444 16.04 -4.03 19.31
C LYS A 444 15.58 -4.03 17.86
N ILE A 445 16.27 -4.74 16.99
CA ILE A 445 15.97 -4.83 15.55
C ILE A 445 15.51 -6.24 15.21
N ILE A 446 14.44 -6.34 14.43
CA ILE A 446 13.94 -7.58 13.83
C ILE A 446 13.70 -7.32 12.35
N PHE A 447 14.52 -7.92 11.50
CA PHE A 447 14.33 -7.94 10.06
C PHE A 447 13.51 -9.17 9.66
N HIS A 448 12.33 -8.94 9.11
CA HIS A 448 11.44 -9.97 8.58
C HIS A 448 11.33 -9.80 7.05
N PRO A 449 12.22 -10.47 6.28
CA PRO A 449 12.35 -10.32 4.83
C PRO A 449 11.27 -11.05 4.00
N GLU A 450 10.03 -11.08 4.47
CA GLU A 450 8.89 -11.70 3.79
C GLU A 450 7.63 -10.85 4.02
N PHE A 451 6.62 -10.98 3.17
CA PHE A 451 5.31 -10.41 3.48
C PHE A 451 4.66 -11.16 4.65
N LEU A 452 3.97 -10.41 5.50
CA LEU A 452 3.25 -10.98 6.64
C LEU A 452 2.04 -11.78 6.14
N SER A 453 1.83 -12.94 6.77
CA SER A 453 0.70 -13.82 6.50
C SER A 453 0.20 -14.46 7.79
N SER A 454 -1.11 -14.52 7.94
CA SER A 454 -1.78 -15.30 9.00
C SER A 454 -1.40 -16.77 9.06
N THR A 455 -0.86 -17.33 7.96
CA THR A 455 -0.39 -18.73 7.90
C THR A 455 1.07 -18.92 8.33
N SER A 456 1.81 -17.83 8.58
CA SER A 456 3.23 -17.89 8.96
C SER A 456 3.43 -18.64 10.30
N PRO A 457 4.38 -19.59 10.39
CA PRO A 457 4.65 -20.30 11.64
C PRO A 457 5.35 -19.41 12.70
N LEU A 458 5.95 -18.29 12.29
CA LEU A 458 6.65 -17.39 13.21
C LEU A 458 5.71 -16.31 13.75
N LEU A 459 5.13 -15.54 12.85
CA LEU A 459 4.29 -14.37 13.17
C LEU A 459 2.97 -14.52 12.40
N PRO A 460 2.03 -15.36 12.90
CA PRO A 460 0.79 -15.68 12.21
C PRO A 460 -0.17 -14.49 12.33
N MET A 461 0.01 -13.46 11.49
CA MET A 461 -0.89 -12.31 11.37
C MET A 461 -0.76 -11.69 9.99
N ASP A 462 -1.86 -11.14 9.49
CA ASP A 462 -1.84 -10.36 8.27
C ASP A 462 -1.31 -8.94 8.54
N TYR A 463 -0.92 -8.24 7.47
CA TYR A 463 -0.31 -6.92 7.56
C TYR A 463 -1.14 -5.92 8.38
N ASP A 464 -2.46 -5.87 8.17
CA ASP A 464 -3.35 -4.94 8.87
C ASP A 464 -3.37 -5.17 10.39
N ASP A 465 -3.36 -6.43 10.81
CA ASP A 465 -3.32 -6.81 12.23
C ASP A 465 -1.97 -6.46 12.85
N PHE A 466 -0.88 -6.72 12.12
CA PHE A 466 0.46 -6.36 12.56
C PHE A 466 0.60 -4.85 12.74
N VAL A 467 0.17 -4.07 11.75
CA VAL A 467 0.11 -2.61 11.83
C VAL A 467 -0.65 -2.26 13.09
N ARG A 468 -1.93 -2.66 13.25
CA ARG A 468 -2.77 -2.40 14.43
C ARG A 468 -2.09 -2.68 15.76
N GLY A 469 -1.28 -3.74 15.86
CA GLY A 469 -0.54 -4.10 17.08
C GLY A 469 0.63 -3.18 17.40
N CYS A 470 1.18 -2.48 16.41
CA CYS A 470 2.30 -1.56 16.57
C CYS A 470 1.92 -0.23 17.24
N ASN A 471 2.95 0.53 17.62
CA ASN A 471 2.81 1.84 18.26
C ASN A 471 3.09 3.01 17.33
N LEU A 472 4.02 2.84 16.39
CA LEU A 472 4.44 3.89 15.46
C LEU A 472 4.90 3.25 14.14
N GLY A 473 4.37 3.73 13.01
CA GLY A 473 4.95 3.47 11.69
C GLY A 473 5.98 4.54 11.34
N VAL A 474 7.14 4.16 10.79
CA VAL A 474 8.23 5.11 10.48
C VAL A 474 8.62 4.94 9.02
N PHE A 475 8.24 5.90 8.18
CA PHE A 475 8.42 5.91 6.72
C PHE A 475 9.17 7.17 6.27
N PRO A 476 10.48 7.30 6.56
CA PRO A 476 11.27 8.47 6.20
C PRO A 476 11.68 8.44 4.72
N SER A 477 10.71 8.18 3.84
CA SER A 477 10.92 7.94 2.41
C SER A 477 11.52 9.14 1.69
N TYR A 478 12.52 8.88 0.85
CA TYR A 478 13.08 9.86 -0.09
C TYR A 478 12.23 9.97 -1.36
N TYR A 479 11.66 8.85 -1.80
CA TYR A 479 10.82 8.76 -2.98
C TYR A 479 9.65 7.82 -2.72
N GLU A 480 8.44 8.39 -2.62
CA GLU A 480 7.21 7.62 -2.38
C GLU A 480 5.99 8.37 -2.92
N PRO A 481 5.44 7.96 -4.07
CA PRO A 481 4.28 8.64 -4.68
C PRO A 481 3.06 8.67 -3.75
N TRP A 482 2.85 7.64 -2.93
CA TRP A 482 1.82 7.57 -1.90
C TRP A 482 2.02 6.42 -0.91
N CYS A 483 1.86 6.64 0.40
CA CYS A 483 1.74 5.57 1.40
C CYS A 483 0.97 6.06 2.63
N THR A 484 -0.14 5.39 2.95
CA THR A 484 -1.01 5.73 4.08
C THR A 484 -1.00 4.59 5.10
N VAL A 485 -0.92 4.90 6.39
CA VAL A 485 -1.09 3.93 7.47
C VAL A 485 -2.31 4.29 8.31
N MET A 486 -3.24 3.34 8.47
CA MET A 486 -4.47 3.57 9.22
C MET A 486 -4.29 3.41 10.73
N GLY A 487 -4.95 4.28 11.49
CA GLY A 487 -5.27 4.08 12.90
C GLY A 487 -4.09 4.08 13.87
N ILE A 488 -2.89 4.46 13.41
CA ILE A 488 -1.66 4.48 14.23
C ILE A 488 -0.83 5.68 13.83
N PRO A 489 -0.25 6.40 14.81
CA PRO A 489 0.69 7.46 14.53
C PRO A 489 1.78 7.02 13.53
N SER A 490 2.12 7.91 12.61
CA SER A 490 3.10 7.64 11.58
C SER A 490 4.09 8.80 11.42
N VAL A 491 5.31 8.47 11.01
CA VAL A 491 6.28 9.46 10.55
C VAL A 491 6.40 9.32 9.05
N THR A 492 6.24 10.42 8.34
CA THR A 492 6.35 10.49 6.89
C THR A 492 7.21 11.67 6.48
N THR A 493 7.54 11.83 5.19
CA THR A 493 8.34 12.96 4.71
C THR A 493 7.53 13.91 3.85
N ASN A 494 7.99 15.17 3.78
CA ASN A 494 7.49 16.15 2.81
C ASN A 494 7.93 15.88 1.34
N LEU A 495 8.57 14.73 1.10
CA LEU A 495 8.90 14.21 -0.23
C LEU A 495 7.97 13.05 -0.62
N SER A 496 7.17 12.55 0.32
CA SER A 496 6.15 11.54 0.05
C SER A 496 4.83 12.22 -0.33
N GLY A 497 4.06 11.59 -1.23
CA GLY A 497 2.76 12.14 -1.60
C GLY A 497 1.77 12.23 -0.44
N PHE A 498 1.81 11.27 0.50
CA PHE A 498 0.99 11.30 1.70
C PHE A 498 1.39 12.44 2.64
N GLY A 499 2.69 12.66 2.87
CA GLY A 499 3.16 13.76 3.69
C GLY A 499 2.80 15.13 3.12
N CYS A 500 2.93 15.31 1.80
CA CYS A 500 2.46 16.53 1.12
C CYS A 500 0.95 16.75 1.31
N PHE A 501 0.15 15.69 1.15
CA PHE A 501 -1.30 15.77 1.34
C PHE A 501 -1.67 16.18 2.76
N ILE A 502 -1.04 15.59 3.78
CA ILE A 502 -1.28 15.94 5.19
C ILE A 502 -0.83 17.37 5.49
N GLU A 503 0.30 17.83 4.96
CA GLU A 503 0.79 19.21 5.15
C GLU A 503 -0.20 20.26 4.61
N GLU A 504 -0.85 19.96 3.49
CA GLU A 504 -1.83 20.87 2.87
C GLU A 504 -3.19 20.86 3.58
N HIS A 505 -3.65 19.69 4.05
CA HIS A 505 -5.01 19.50 4.55
C HIS A 505 -5.13 19.57 6.08
N VAL A 506 -4.02 19.47 6.82
CA VAL A 506 -4.01 19.43 8.29
C VAL A 506 -3.13 20.55 8.87
N SER A 507 -3.73 21.45 9.64
CA SER A 507 -3.05 22.65 10.16
C SER A 507 -1.98 22.37 11.22
N ASP A 508 -2.11 21.27 11.97
CA ASP A 508 -1.13 20.80 12.96
C ASP A 508 -1.04 19.26 12.93
N PRO A 509 -0.28 18.68 11.99
CA PRO A 509 -0.18 17.23 11.83
C PRO A 509 0.31 16.51 13.10
N SER A 510 1.25 17.14 13.83
CA SER A 510 1.90 16.58 15.01
C SER A 510 0.91 16.24 16.13
N ALA A 511 -0.12 17.09 16.30
CA ALA A 511 -1.16 16.90 17.29
C ALA A 511 -2.07 15.70 16.97
N TYR A 512 -2.14 15.28 15.71
CA TYR A 512 -2.88 14.11 15.23
C TYR A 512 -2.00 12.86 15.09
N GLY A 513 -0.72 12.94 15.45
CA GLY A 513 0.19 11.80 15.40
C GLY A 513 0.81 11.56 14.02
N GLU A 514 0.68 12.51 13.11
CA GLU A 514 1.44 12.53 11.87
C GLU A 514 2.62 13.49 12.05
N ASP A 515 3.84 12.98 12.03
CA ASP A 515 5.02 13.85 12.00
C ASP A 515 5.55 13.97 10.59
N LEU A 516 5.65 15.22 10.13
CA LEU A 516 6.18 15.54 8.82
C LEU A 516 7.68 15.79 8.94
N HIS A 517 8.43 14.74 8.65
CA HIS A 517 9.87 14.78 8.53
C HIS A 517 10.27 15.62 7.31
N ARG A 518 11.19 16.58 7.51
CA ARG A 518 11.72 17.34 6.37
C ARG A 518 12.88 16.56 5.78
N GLY A 519 12.67 16.03 4.57
CA GLY A 519 13.66 15.23 3.87
C GLY A 519 14.91 16.04 3.47
N PRO A 520 15.93 15.36 2.91
CA PRO A 520 17.22 15.96 2.57
C PRO A 520 17.17 17.09 1.54
N ALA A 521 16.02 17.28 0.86
CA ALA A 521 15.83 18.36 -0.10
C ALA A 521 15.93 19.76 0.53
N PHE A 522 15.73 19.87 1.85
CA PHE A 522 15.77 21.16 2.58
C PHE A 522 16.80 21.19 3.72
N ARG A 523 17.45 20.05 4.04
CA ARG A 523 18.36 19.88 5.18
C ARG A 523 19.44 18.84 4.87
N SER A 524 20.53 18.83 5.65
CA SER A 524 21.52 17.76 5.52
C SER A 524 20.96 16.42 5.97
N ALA A 525 21.50 15.31 5.45
CA ALA A 525 21.09 13.97 5.88
C ALA A 525 21.28 13.77 7.41
N ASP A 526 22.30 14.41 7.99
CA ASP A 526 22.55 14.36 9.44
C ASP A 526 21.45 15.08 10.24
N ASP A 527 21.02 16.25 9.77
CA ASP A 527 19.92 17.01 10.38
C ASP A 527 18.60 16.24 10.30
N SER A 528 18.36 15.56 9.18
CA SER A 528 17.23 14.65 9.01
C SER A 528 17.30 13.50 10.03
N CYS A 529 18.45 12.81 10.16
CA CYS A 529 18.60 11.80 11.21
C CYS A 529 18.34 12.36 12.62
N ASN A 530 18.87 13.54 12.94
CA ASN A 530 18.67 14.18 14.24
C ASN A 530 17.20 14.51 14.52
N GLN A 531 16.48 15.07 13.54
CA GLN A 531 15.05 15.37 13.69
C GLN A 531 14.24 14.08 13.90
N LEU A 532 14.50 13.02 13.11
CA LEU A 532 13.80 11.75 13.25
C LEU A 532 14.07 11.11 14.62
N THR A 533 15.33 11.12 15.08
CA THR A 533 15.69 10.66 16.42
C THR A 533 14.96 11.44 17.52
N GLN A 534 14.92 12.77 17.43
CA GLN A 534 14.26 13.62 18.43
C GLN A 534 12.76 13.35 18.50
N PHE A 535 12.11 13.15 17.36
CA PHE A 535 10.69 12.77 17.33
C PHE A 535 10.48 11.41 18.01
N MET A 536 11.22 10.38 17.60
CA MET A 536 11.10 9.03 18.18
C MET A 536 11.36 9.04 19.69
N PHE A 537 12.35 9.81 20.15
CA PHE A 537 12.67 9.97 21.56
C PHE A 537 11.50 10.63 22.32
N SER A 538 10.93 11.71 21.77
CA SER A 538 9.76 12.39 22.34
C SER A 538 8.54 11.47 22.41
N PHE A 539 8.32 10.64 21.39
CA PHE A 539 7.26 9.63 21.39
C PHE A 539 7.47 8.58 22.49
N CYS A 540 8.71 8.14 22.70
CA CYS A 540 9.06 7.18 23.76
C CYS A 540 8.81 7.72 25.17
N GLN A 541 8.89 9.04 25.37
CA GLN A 541 8.62 9.70 26.65
C GLN A 541 7.14 9.82 27.00
N GLN A 542 6.23 9.59 26.05
CA GLN A 542 4.80 9.68 26.29
C GLN A 542 4.32 8.64 27.31
N SER A 543 3.31 8.99 28.10
CA SER A 543 2.57 8.04 28.93
C SER A 543 1.63 7.16 28.09
N HIS A 544 1.20 6.03 28.66
CA HIS A 544 0.21 5.16 28.03
C HIS A 544 -1.08 5.91 27.66
N ARG A 545 -1.54 6.81 28.53
CA ARG A 545 -2.74 7.64 28.29
C ARG A 545 -2.54 8.62 27.12
N GLN A 546 -1.38 9.26 27.03
CA GLN A 546 -1.07 10.17 25.91
C GLN A 546 -1.08 9.43 24.57
N ARG A 547 -0.47 8.24 24.50
CA ARG A 547 -0.50 7.41 23.28
C ARG A 547 -1.91 7.00 22.86
N ILE A 548 -2.78 6.63 23.81
CA ILE A 548 -4.19 6.33 23.49
C ILE A 548 -4.89 7.55 22.89
N ILE A 549 -4.69 8.73 23.49
CA ILE A 549 -5.28 9.98 22.99
C ILE A 549 -4.75 10.30 21.60
N GLN A 550 -3.45 10.16 21.36
CA GLN A 550 -2.84 10.41 20.04
C GLN A 550 -3.44 9.46 19.00
N ARG A 551 -3.51 8.15 19.29
CA ARG A 551 -4.10 7.15 18.39
C ARG A 551 -5.58 7.44 18.07
N ASN A 552 -6.36 7.89 19.06
CA ASN A 552 -7.75 8.33 18.85
C ASN A 552 -7.85 9.55 17.94
N ARG A 553 -6.83 10.41 17.89
CA ARG A 553 -6.80 11.56 16.98
C ARG A 553 -6.37 11.12 15.59
N THR A 554 -5.35 10.25 15.48
CA THR A 554 -4.92 9.67 14.21
C THR A 554 -6.06 8.94 13.52
N GLU A 555 -6.85 8.18 14.28
CA GLU A 555 -8.00 7.48 13.70
C GLU A 555 -9.12 8.42 13.22
N ARG A 556 -9.17 9.68 13.67
CA ARG A 556 -10.11 10.64 13.10
C ARG A 556 -9.65 11.17 11.74
N LEU A 557 -8.35 11.12 11.45
CA LEU A 557 -7.83 11.47 10.13
C LEU A 557 -8.16 10.41 9.08
N SER A 558 -8.48 9.18 9.48
CA SER A 558 -8.83 8.11 8.53
C SER A 558 -10.01 8.52 7.64
N GLU A 559 -10.97 9.31 8.16
CA GLU A 559 -12.11 9.81 7.38
C GLU A 559 -11.70 10.71 6.20
N LEU A 560 -10.59 11.45 6.31
CA LEU A 560 -10.07 12.28 5.21
C LEU A 560 -9.44 11.44 4.09
N LEU A 561 -9.07 10.20 4.42
CA LEU A 561 -8.37 9.26 3.53
C LEU A 561 -9.32 8.24 2.91
N ASP A 562 -10.62 8.30 3.25
CA ASP A 562 -11.63 7.39 2.74
C ASP A 562 -12.00 7.73 1.29
N TRP A 563 -12.23 6.69 0.48
CA TRP A 563 -12.69 6.84 -0.91
C TRP A 563 -14.01 7.60 -1.05
N ARG A 564 -14.88 7.68 -0.04
CA ARG A 564 -16.07 8.56 -0.08
C ARG A 564 -15.72 10.03 -0.19
N TYR A 565 -14.56 10.42 0.33
CA TYR A 565 -14.04 11.77 0.24
C TYR A 565 -13.15 11.93 -1.00
N LEU A 566 -12.12 11.09 -1.14
CA LEU A 566 -11.13 11.17 -2.22
C LEU A 566 -11.64 10.69 -3.59
N GLY A 567 -12.63 9.80 -3.61
CA GLY A 567 -13.23 9.27 -4.84
C GLY A 567 -14.01 10.32 -5.63
N ARG A 568 -14.59 11.31 -4.94
CA ARG A 568 -15.23 12.49 -5.58
C ARG A 568 -14.24 13.35 -6.37
N VAL A 569 -12.95 13.25 -6.05
CA VAL A 569 -11.86 13.92 -6.78
C VAL A 569 -11.46 13.12 -8.03
N SER A 570 -11.59 11.79 -7.99
CA SER A 570 -10.89 10.90 -8.93
C SER A 570 -11.61 10.69 -10.26
N VAL A 571 -12.95 10.64 -10.27
CA VAL A 571 -13.73 10.40 -11.51
C VAL A 571 -14.62 11.59 -11.85
N SER A 572 -15.17 12.23 -10.82
CA SER A 572 -16.13 13.32 -11.00
C SER A 572 -15.47 14.59 -11.54
N LEU A 573 -14.24 14.90 -11.11
CA LEU A 573 -13.53 16.13 -11.49
C LEU A 573 -12.95 16.09 -12.90
N ASP A 574 -12.49 14.92 -13.33
CA ASP A 574 -11.99 14.69 -14.68
C ASP A 574 -13.07 14.97 -15.74
N LEU A 575 -14.29 14.50 -15.48
CA LEU A 575 -15.47 14.78 -16.29
C LEU A 575 -15.97 16.22 -16.14
N ARG A 576 -16.00 16.77 -14.93
CA ARG A 576 -16.47 18.15 -14.66
C ARG A 576 -15.56 19.21 -15.30
N GLN A 577 -14.24 19.04 -15.30
CA GLN A 577 -13.32 19.98 -15.97
C GLN A 577 -13.49 19.94 -17.49
N GLN A 578 -13.70 18.76 -18.09
CA GLN A 578 -13.97 18.66 -19.53
C GLN A 578 -15.30 19.31 -19.90
N LEU A 579 -16.37 19.06 -19.15
CA LEU A 579 -17.68 19.67 -19.39
C LEU A 579 -17.66 21.20 -19.14
N GLY A 580 -16.91 21.68 -18.13
CA GLY A 580 -16.82 23.09 -17.77
C GLY A 580 -16.01 23.97 -18.74
N LYS A 581 -14.87 23.48 -19.27
CA LYS A 581 -14.02 24.26 -20.22
C LYS A 581 -14.74 24.57 -21.55
N HIS A 582 -15.73 23.78 -21.95
CA HIS A 582 -16.47 23.98 -23.21
C HIS A 582 -17.62 24.98 -23.16
N THR A 583 -17.89 25.63 -22.02
CA THR A 583 -18.89 26.70 -21.96
C THR A 583 -18.43 28.04 -22.53
N ARG A 584 -17.12 28.25 -22.82
CA ARG A 584 -16.63 29.56 -23.30
C ARG A 584 -15.82 29.61 -24.59
N VAL A 585 -15.31 28.51 -25.15
CA VAL A 585 -14.59 28.56 -26.45
C VAL A 585 -14.87 27.30 -27.27
N SER A 586 -15.49 27.49 -28.44
CA SER A 586 -15.73 26.51 -29.53
C SER A 586 -16.40 25.17 -29.14
N LYS A 587 -17.61 24.95 -29.68
CA LYS A 587 -18.32 23.66 -29.70
C LYS A 587 -17.49 22.59 -30.42
N VAL A 588 -16.67 21.85 -29.69
CA VAL A 588 -16.22 20.51 -30.09
C VAL A 588 -17.10 19.55 -29.30
N ARG A 589 -17.97 18.80 -29.97
CA ARG A 589 -18.79 17.74 -29.36
C ARG A 589 -17.85 16.57 -29.04
N LEU A 590 -17.61 16.30 -27.75
CA LEU A 590 -16.85 15.13 -27.32
C LEU A 590 -17.82 13.96 -27.14
N ASN A 591 -17.92 13.08 -28.14
CA ASN A 591 -18.55 11.75 -28.00
C ASN A 591 -17.66 10.77 -27.18
N ARG A 592 -16.42 11.18 -26.83
CA ARG A 592 -15.40 10.35 -26.17
C ARG A 592 -14.51 11.21 -25.27
N ALA A 593 -14.19 10.73 -24.07
CA ALA A 593 -13.26 11.37 -23.13
C ALA A 593 -12.18 10.37 -22.71
N TYR A 594 -10.93 10.82 -22.62
CA TYR A 594 -9.82 9.96 -22.20
C TYR A 594 -8.97 10.63 -21.12
N CYS A 595 -8.83 9.95 -19.98
CA CYS A 595 -8.08 10.40 -18.81
C CYS A 595 -6.90 9.48 -18.55
N LEU A 596 -5.80 10.03 -18.03
CA LEU A 596 -4.64 9.25 -17.60
C LEU A 596 -4.29 9.63 -16.17
N GLN A 597 -4.28 8.65 -15.26
CA GLN A 597 -3.81 8.79 -13.89
C GLN A 597 -2.44 8.15 -13.73
N PHE A 598 -1.52 8.90 -13.11
CA PHE A 598 -0.13 8.51 -13.00
C PHE A 598 0.36 8.45 -11.54
N GLY A 599 1.02 7.34 -11.21
CA GLY A 599 1.49 6.99 -9.87
C GLY A 599 2.95 6.53 -9.83
N PHE A 600 3.77 6.87 -10.83
CA PHE A 600 5.23 6.75 -10.86
C PHE A 600 5.82 5.56 -10.08
N THR A 601 5.61 4.35 -10.60
CA THR A 601 6.49 3.23 -10.27
C THR A 601 7.73 3.29 -11.15
N GLN A 602 8.91 3.48 -10.53
CA GLN A 602 10.22 3.61 -11.18
C GLN A 602 10.34 2.78 -12.47
N VAL A 603 10.45 3.46 -13.62
CA VAL A 603 10.85 2.88 -14.91
C VAL A 603 12.36 2.68 -14.94
#